data_AF-A0A837BV14-F1
#
_entry.id   AF-A0A837BV14-F1
#
_cell.length_a   1.000
_cell.length_b   1.000
_cell.length_c   1.000
_cell.angle_alpha   90.00
_cell.angle_beta   90.00
_cell.angle_gamma   90.00
#
_symmetry.space_group_name_H-M   'P 1'
#
loop_
_entity.id
_entity.type
_entity.pdbx_description
1 polymer ?
#
loop_
_entity_poly.entity_id
_entity_poly.type
_entity_poly.pdbx_seq_one_letter_code
_entity_poly.pdbx_strand_id
1 'polypeptide(L)' 'MKNIQRLTMVLAIVLWLVVIGIFAVAIAKNQLWSMGPIISYNRPRNALGWLIVAAIAASAVSAILKLTQDK' A
#
# COMPACT_ATOMS: atom_id res chain seq x y z
N MET A 1 2.12 22.72 4.71
CA MET A 1 2.67 21.37 4.99
C MET A 1 1.71 20.46 5.75
N LYS A 2 1.05 20.92 6.84
CA LYS A 2 0.08 20.09 7.61
C LYS A 2 -1.01 19.40 6.76
N ASN A 3 -1.59 20.10 5.78
CA ASN A 3 -2.63 19.49 4.91
C ASN A 3 -2.08 18.37 4.01
N ILE A 4 -0.83 18.51 3.53
CA ILE A 4 -0.16 17.50 2.69
C ILE A 4 0.21 16.27 3.55
N GLN A 5 0.69 16.48 4.77
CA GLN A 5 0.93 15.40 5.72
C GLN A 5 -0.36 14.63 6.04
N ARG A 6 -1.45 15.35 6.31
CA ARG A 6 -2.75 14.73 6.59
C ARG A 6 -3.28 13.96 5.39
N LEU A 7 -3.17 14.53 4.19
CA LEU A 7 -3.59 13.89 2.95
C LEU A 7 -2.79 12.61 2.66
N THR A 8 -1.46 12.67 2.78
CA THR A 8 -0.58 11.50 2.56
C THR A 8 -0.83 10.40 3.59
N MET A 9 -1.10 10.75 4.85
CA MET A 9 -1.49 9.80 5.88
C MET A 9 -2.82 9.10 5.55
N VAL A 10 -3.85 9.87 5.18
CA VAL A 10 -5.15 9.32 4.77
C VAL A 10 -5.00 8.42 3.54
N LEU A 11 -4.23 8.86 2.54
CA LEU A 11 -3.96 8.07 1.34
C LEU A 11 -3.29 6.73 1.67
N ALA A 12 -2.28 6.74 2.54
CA ALA A 12 -1.61 5.51 2.97
C ALA A 12 -2.60 4.55 3.65
N ILE A 13 -3.46 5.05 4.53
CA ILE A 13 -4.50 4.24 5.19
C ILE A 13 -5.45 3.63 4.17
N VAL A 14 -5.96 4.44 3.22
CA VAL A 14 -6.87 3.97 2.17
C VAL A 14 -6.22 2.89 1.31
N LEU A 15 -4.96 3.08 0.90
CA LEU A 15 -4.23 2.09 0.11
C LEU A 15 -4.11 0.75 0.86
N TRP A 16 -3.78 0.77 2.14
CA TRP A 16 -3.72 -0.45 2.96
C TRP A 16 -5.09 -1.12 3.12
N LEU A 17 -6.17 -0.35 3.29
CA LEU A 17 -7.53 -0.91 3.32
C LEU A 17 -7.89 -1.62 2.01
N VAL A 18 -7.49 -1.05 0.87
CA VAL A 18 -7.69 -1.68 -0.45
C VAL A 18 -6.89 -2.97 -0.57
N VAL A 19 -5.61 -2.99 -0.16
CA VAL A 19 -4.79 -4.22 -0.13
C VAL A 19 -5.49 -5.31 0.69
N ILE A 20 -5.89 -4.99 1.92
CA ILE A 20 -6.56 -5.94 2.82
C ILE A 20 -7.87 -6.44 2.22
N GLY A 21 -8.68 -5.55 1.63
CA GLY A 21 -9.92 -5.93 0.96
C GLY A 21 -9.71 -6.90 -0.20
N ILE A 22 -8.68 -6.66 -1.02
CA ILE A 22 -8.31 -7.55 -2.13
C ILE A 22 -7.93 -8.95 -1.60
N PHE A 23 -7.13 -9.03 -0.53
CA PHE A 23 -6.80 -10.30 0.12
C PHE A 23 -8.05 -10.99 0.70
N ALA A 24 -8.91 -10.26 1.41
CA ALA A 24 -10.13 -10.82 1.99
C ALA A 24 -11.05 -11.44 0.94
N VAL A 25 -11.25 -10.76 -0.20
CA VAL A 25 -12.03 -11.28 -1.33
C VAL A 25 -11.37 -12.51 -1.95
N ALA A 26 -10.04 -12.49 -2.12
CA ALA A 26 -9.32 -13.64 -2.68
C ALA A 26 -9.39 -14.87 -1.78
N ILE A 27 -9.33 -14.70 -0.45
CA ILE A 27 -9.55 -15.78 0.52
C ILE A 27 -10.97 -16.31 0.41
N ALA A 28 -11.98 -15.42 0.44
CA ALA A 28 -13.39 -15.81 0.35
C ALA A 28 -13.72 -16.59 -0.94
N LYS A 29 -12.99 -16.32 -2.03
CA LYS A 29 -13.14 -17.02 -3.31
C LYS A 29 -12.21 -18.22 -3.48
N ASN A 30 -11.39 -18.58 -2.49
CA ASN A 30 -10.31 -19.58 -2.61
C ASN A 30 -9.35 -19.31 -3.79
N GLN A 31 -9.24 -18.05 -4.20
CA GLN A 31 -8.44 -17.59 -5.34
C GLN A 31 -7.06 -17.08 -4.93
N LEU A 32 -6.68 -17.21 -3.66
CA LEU A 32 -5.39 -16.74 -3.15
C LEU A 32 -4.22 -17.25 -3.99
N TRP A 33 -4.23 -18.54 -4.33
CA TRP A 33 -3.21 -19.19 -5.15
C TRP A 33 -3.22 -18.74 -6.61
N SER A 34 -4.38 -18.31 -7.14
CA SER A 34 -4.53 -17.81 -8.50
C SER A 34 -4.07 -16.36 -8.68
N MET A 35 -3.80 -15.63 -7.59
CA MET A 35 -3.26 -14.25 -7.68
C MET A 35 -1.85 -14.21 -8.27
N GLY A 36 -1.23 -15.39 -8.45
CA GLY A 36 0.12 -15.54 -8.98
C GLY A 36 1.15 -14.90 -8.05
N PRO A 37 2.42 -14.90 -8.46
CA PRO A 37 3.45 -14.23 -7.67
C PRO A 37 3.19 -12.72 -7.70
N ILE A 38 2.83 -12.17 -6.54
CA ILE A 38 2.63 -10.72 -6.33
C ILE A 38 3.97 -9.98 -6.51
N ILE A 39 5.05 -10.58 -5.99
CA ILE A 39 6.43 -10.12 -6.14
C ILE A 39 7.28 -11.32 -6.57
N SER A 40 8.09 -11.16 -7.62
CA SER A 40 9.08 -12.16 -8.02
C SER A 40 10.30 -11.48 -8.66
N TYR A 41 11.49 -12.04 -8.50
CA TYR A 41 12.73 -11.47 -9.06
C TYR A 41 12.92 -9.99 -8.70
N ASN A 42 12.63 -9.63 -7.43
CA ASN A 42 12.66 -8.25 -6.91
C ASN A 42 11.81 -7.24 -7.69
N ARG A 43 10.75 -7.69 -8.38
CA ARG A 43 9.84 -6.80 -9.10
C ARG A 43 8.37 -7.12 -8.80
N PRO A 44 7.53 -6.08 -8.58
CA PRO A 44 6.09 -6.25 -8.58
C PRO A 44 5.61 -6.68 -9.98
N ARG A 45 4.78 -7.73 -10.03
CA ARG A 45 4.36 -8.35 -11.30
C ARG A 45 2.99 -7.91 -11.79
N ASN A 46 2.07 -7.68 -10.86
CA ASN A 46 0.66 -7.44 -11.13
C ASN A 46 0.18 -6.16 -10.44
N ALA A 47 -1.06 -5.77 -10.70
CA ALA A 47 -1.65 -4.57 -10.11
C ALA A 47 -1.56 -4.59 -8.57
N LEU A 48 -1.80 -5.75 -7.93
CA LEU A 48 -1.68 -5.89 -6.48
C LEU A 48 -0.25 -5.63 -5.97
N GLY A 49 0.76 -6.16 -6.65
CA GLY A 49 2.16 -5.92 -6.29
C GLY A 49 2.53 -4.45 -6.38
N TRP A 50 2.11 -3.76 -7.45
CA TRP A 50 2.31 -2.32 -7.57
C TRP A 50 1.51 -1.51 -6.54
N LEU A 51 0.31 -1.96 -6.18
CA LEU A 51 -0.52 -1.32 -5.16
C LEU A 51 0.12 -1.43 -3.76
N ILE A 52 0.75 -2.57 -3.44
CA ILE A 52 1.54 -2.75 -2.21
C ILE A 52 2.76 -1.82 -2.22
N VAL A 53 3.49 -1.72 -3.34
CA VAL A 53 4.63 -0.80 -3.47
C VAL A 53 4.19 0.65 -3.28
N ALA A 54 3.06 1.06 -3.87
CA ALA A 54 2.51 2.39 -3.68
C ALA A 54 2.09 2.66 -2.23
N ALA A 55 1.48 1.67 -1.55
CA ALA A 55 1.12 1.78 -0.15
C ALA A 55 2.36 2.00 0.74
N ILE A 56 3.43 1.22 0.51
CA ILE A 56 4.70 1.35 1.23
C ILE A 56 5.33 2.73 0.97
N ALA A 57 5.40 3.17 -0.28
CA ALA A 57 5.95 4.47 -0.64
C ALA A 57 5.17 5.62 0.02
N ALA A 58 3.83 5.56 0.00
CA ALA A 58 2.99 6.56 0.66
C ALA A 58 3.20 6.58 2.18
N SER A 59 3.34 5.41 2.82
CA SER A 59 3.68 5.30 4.24
C SER A 59 5.05 5.92 4.55
N ALA A 60 6.07 5.66 3.72
CA ALA A 60 7.41 6.24 3.90
C ALA A 60 7.40 7.77 3.77
N VAL A 61 6.72 8.31 2.76
CA VAL A 61 6.55 9.77 2.59
C VAL A 61 5.84 10.38 3.80
N SER A 62 4.78 9.74 4.29
CA SER A 62 4.05 10.21 5.48
C SER A 62 4.96 10.24 6.72
N ALA A 63 5.80 9.23 6.91
CA ALA A 63 6.76 9.18 8.02
C ALA A 63 7.84 10.27 7.91
N ILE A 64 8.42 10.47 6.73
CA ILE A 64 9.43 11.52 6.49
C ILE A 64 8.84 12.91 6.70
N LEU A 65 7.62 13.17 6.20
CA LEU A 65 6.93 14.44 6.40
C LEU A 65 6.68 14.71 7.89
N LYS A 66 6.30 13.69 8.66
CA LYS A 66 6.14 13.82 10.12
C LYS A 66 7.46 14.22 10.78
N LEU A 67 8.55 13.53 10.48
CA LEU A 67 9.88 13.82 11.04
C LEU A 67 10.40 15.21 10.66
N THR A 68 10.04 15.71 9.48
CA THR A 68 10.46 17.04 9.01
C THR A 68 9.68 18.16 9.68
N GLN A 69 8.45 17.91 10.13
CA GLN A 69 7.62 18.92 10.80
C GLN A 69 7.80 18.95 12.33
N ASP A 70 8.38 17.90 12.93
CA ASP A 70 8.77 17.85 14.35
C ASP A 70 10.14 18.52 14.62
N LYS A 71 10.86 18.95 13.57
CA LYS A 71 12.11 19.73 13.63
C LYS A 71 11.81 21.22 13.56
#